data_AF-A0A0S6W0Y6-F1
#
_entry.id   AF-A0A0S6W0Y6-F1
#
_cell.length_a   1.000
_cell.length_b   1.000
_cell.length_c   1.000
_cell.angle_alpha   90.00
_cell.angle_beta   90.00
_cell.angle_gamma   90.00
#
_symmetry.space_group_name_H-M   'P 1'
#
loop_
_entity.id
_entity.type
_entity.pdbx_description
1 polymer ?
#
loop_
_entity_poly.entity_id
_entity_poly.type
_entity_poly.pdbx_seq_one_letter_code
_entity_poly.pdbx_strand_id
1 'polypeptide(L)'
;MKRCCCLIGIVCVQLLFLSQSTAFGETPLERLTRELEPNVALLRGLLFQQNVEKIFQTPSELGAVLDREFARAYPGETLHYLEQRLLKFGFVVSPIDLRKMYAQLLTQQIAGYYDPITKKLALITGGTQAALPIQILSNMLVQQLGLTMEQILLSHELTHALQDQHFDLMSLPLEDLRQEDAGSAAKALIEGDAMLVMIDYMLDHQQPGLDATQVSGISDNMRAWSNHPLMRAMMMMQAMPRYLSDNLMFSYLDGFDFVLAIKQRGGWEAVNKAYADPPRSTEQILHPEKYLGERDLPVNVELPDCAEILADWQNIEENTLGEFNIRLLLDGYLPEQDAIRASAGWGGDRFALYQQKTTKQLQLIWRTVWDSKRDSAEFFRVYRQMLEKRYVSPANAATPAETTSTSWQMQTPAGIVRLERRGSAVMLIDGASEAQLSRLRGCLQAR
;
A
#
# COMPACT_ATOMS: atom_id res chain seq x y z
N MET A 1 -21.56 -8.49 3.44
CA MET A 1 -21.35 -7.13 2.91
C MET A 1 -19.88 -7.01 2.58
N LYS A 2 -19.53 -6.90 1.30
CA LYS A 2 -18.17 -6.59 0.84
C LYS A 2 -17.84 -5.14 1.28
N ARG A 3 -16.68 -4.90 1.87
CA ARG A 3 -16.29 -3.68 2.60
C ARG A 3 -14.99 -3.12 1.99
N CYS A 4 -15.11 -2.06 1.19
CA CYS A 4 -14.07 -1.59 0.27
C CYS A 4 -13.04 -0.67 0.93
N CYS A 5 -11.80 -1.12 1.08
CA CYS A 5 -10.65 -0.33 1.58
C CYS A 5 -9.71 0.17 0.48
N CYS A 6 -9.87 -0.27 -0.77
CA CYS A 6 -8.91 0.02 -1.85
C CYS A 6 -8.91 1.49 -2.36
N LEU A 7 -9.77 2.32 -1.77
CA LEU A 7 -10.35 3.50 -2.41
C LEU A 7 -9.57 4.79 -2.26
N ILE A 8 -8.44 4.77 -1.58
CA ILE A 8 -7.62 5.98 -1.42
C ILE A 8 -6.43 5.97 -2.39
N GLY A 9 -6.19 4.85 -3.08
CA GLY A 9 -5.40 4.84 -4.32
C GLY A 9 -6.24 5.06 -5.57
N ILE A 10 -7.48 4.53 -5.60
CA ILE A 10 -8.28 4.42 -6.84
C ILE A 10 -9.58 5.26 -6.83
N VAL A 11 -10.01 5.82 -5.69
CA VAL A 11 -11.24 6.62 -5.49
C VAL A 11 -12.46 6.16 -6.31
N CYS A 12 -13.43 5.49 -5.69
CA CYS A 12 -14.76 5.30 -6.27
C CYS A 12 -15.72 6.40 -5.80
N VAL A 13 -16.90 6.55 -6.38
CA VAL A 13 -18.13 6.93 -5.67
C VAL A 13 -19.35 6.46 -6.44
N GLN A 14 -20.30 5.85 -5.73
CA GLN A 14 -21.72 5.87 -6.06
C GLN A 14 -22.43 7.11 -5.49
N LEU A 15 -23.09 7.92 -6.36
CA LEU A 15 -24.44 8.44 -6.10
C LEU A 15 -25.18 8.82 -7.38
N LEU A 16 -26.46 8.45 -7.41
CA LEU A 16 -27.51 8.89 -8.31
C LEU A 16 -27.74 10.40 -8.16
N PHE A 17 -27.37 11.20 -9.16
CA PHE A 17 -28.07 12.43 -9.49
C PHE A 17 -28.09 12.62 -11.00
N LEU A 18 -29.30 12.79 -11.53
CA LEU A 18 -29.55 13.26 -12.89
C LEU A 18 -29.12 14.72 -13.00
N SER A 19 -27.87 14.97 -13.41
CA SER A 19 -27.58 16.19 -14.15
C SER A 19 -27.57 15.84 -15.62
N GLN A 20 -28.72 16.01 -16.27
CA GLN A 20 -28.73 16.20 -17.72
C GLN A 20 -28.05 17.55 -17.97
N SER A 21 -26.73 17.55 -18.18
CA SER A 21 -26.11 18.67 -18.89
C SER A 21 -26.32 18.41 -20.38
N THR A 22 -27.36 19.03 -20.91
CA THR A 22 -27.51 19.23 -22.35
C THR A 22 -26.49 20.27 -22.79
N ALA A 23 -25.21 19.91 -22.81
CA ALA A 23 -24.20 20.64 -23.57
C ALA A 23 -24.05 19.94 -24.92
N PHE A 24 -24.59 20.54 -25.98
CA PHE A 24 -24.42 20.04 -27.34
C PHE A 24 -22.96 20.28 -27.78
N GLY A 25 -22.07 19.36 -27.42
CA GLY A 25 -20.67 19.32 -27.87
C GLY A 25 -19.80 18.45 -26.97
N GLU A 26 -19.00 17.56 -27.57
CA GLU A 26 -18.01 16.73 -26.86
C GLU A 26 -16.92 17.61 -26.22
N THR A 27 -16.63 17.39 -24.94
CA THR A 27 -15.56 18.09 -24.21
C THR A 27 -14.17 17.66 -24.71
N PRO A 28 -13.12 18.49 -24.55
CA PRO A 28 -11.75 18.08 -24.90
C PRO A 28 -11.30 16.79 -24.19
N LEU A 29 -11.73 16.58 -22.95
CA LEU A 29 -11.34 15.43 -22.14
C LEU A 29 -12.08 14.14 -22.56
N GLU A 30 -13.36 14.23 -22.95
CA GLU A 30 -14.08 13.11 -23.58
C GLU A 30 -13.44 12.70 -24.90
N ARG A 31 -13.10 13.68 -25.74
CA ARG A 31 -12.44 13.44 -27.03
C ARG A 31 -11.12 12.73 -26.82
N LEU A 32 -10.29 13.25 -25.92
CA LEU A 32 -9.01 12.65 -25.59
C LEU A 32 -9.19 11.20 -25.08
N THR A 33 -10.16 10.97 -24.20
CA THR A 33 -10.43 9.63 -23.68
C THR A 33 -10.80 8.66 -24.82
N ARG A 34 -11.69 9.08 -25.73
CA ARG A 34 -12.06 8.27 -26.92
C ARG A 34 -10.86 7.99 -27.83
N GLU A 35 -9.96 8.96 -27.99
CA GLU A 35 -8.73 8.80 -28.78
C GLU A 35 -7.72 7.84 -28.13
N LEU A 36 -7.69 7.77 -26.79
CA LEU A 36 -6.79 6.89 -26.04
C LEU A 36 -7.30 5.44 -25.91
N GLU A 37 -8.62 5.23 -25.84
CA GLU A 37 -9.23 3.89 -25.74
C GLU A 37 -8.63 2.84 -26.71
N PRO A 38 -8.52 3.08 -28.03
CA PRO A 38 -7.92 2.09 -28.94
C PRO A 38 -6.44 1.83 -28.66
N ASN A 39 -5.68 2.83 -28.23
CA ASN A 39 -4.25 2.68 -27.92
C ASN A 39 -4.07 1.84 -26.65
N VAL A 40 -4.83 2.14 -25.59
CA VAL A 40 -4.82 1.38 -24.33
C VAL A 40 -5.22 -0.08 -24.59
N ALA A 41 -6.26 -0.30 -25.37
CA ALA A 41 -6.71 -1.64 -25.75
C ALA A 41 -5.62 -2.42 -26.52
N LEU A 42 -4.96 -1.76 -27.48
CA LEU A 42 -3.87 -2.35 -28.26
C LEU A 42 -2.67 -2.71 -27.38
N LEU A 43 -2.20 -1.76 -26.57
CA LEU A 43 -1.02 -1.93 -25.72
C LEU A 43 -1.24 -3.02 -24.66
N ARG A 44 -2.42 -3.05 -24.03
CA ARG A 44 -2.76 -4.06 -23.02
C ARG A 44 -3.13 -5.43 -23.61
N GLY A 45 -3.44 -5.49 -24.90
CA GLY A 45 -3.88 -6.70 -25.59
C GLY A 45 -5.28 -7.17 -25.17
N LEU A 46 -6.15 -6.26 -24.74
CA LEU A 46 -7.53 -6.52 -24.33
C LEU A 46 -8.47 -5.52 -25.01
N LEU A 47 -9.66 -5.95 -25.41
CA LEU A 47 -10.68 -5.06 -25.98
C LEU A 47 -11.66 -4.61 -24.92
N PHE A 48 -12.10 -3.35 -24.96
CA PHE A 48 -13.23 -2.91 -24.14
C PHE A 48 -14.48 -3.73 -24.51
N GLN A 49 -15.06 -4.42 -23.52
CA GLN A 49 -16.27 -5.22 -23.66
C GLN A 49 -17.53 -4.34 -23.67
N GLN A 50 -17.46 -3.19 -23.00
CA GLN A 50 -18.53 -2.21 -22.91
C GLN A 50 -17.96 -0.80 -22.93
N ASN A 51 -18.78 0.17 -23.36
CA ASN A 51 -18.41 1.58 -23.32
C ASN A 51 -18.15 2.01 -21.87
N VAL A 52 -17.06 2.74 -21.66
CA VAL A 52 -16.74 3.32 -20.35
C VAL A 52 -17.60 4.58 -20.18
N GLU A 53 -18.58 4.51 -19.27
CA GLU A 53 -19.41 5.65 -18.92
C GLU A 53 -18.56 6.72 -18.24
N LYS A 54 -18.63 7.95 -18.74
CA LYS A 54 -17.85 9.09 -18.27
C LYS A 54 -18.75 10.01 -17.47
N ILE A 55 -18.30 10.45 -16.31
CA ILE A 55 -18.98 11.47 -15.51
C ILE A 55 -18.04 12.64 -15.28
N PHE A 56 -18.60 13.84 -15.21
CA PHE A 56 -17.83 15.05 -14.94
C PHE A 56 -18.02 15.50 -13.52
N GLN A 57 -16.92 15.82 -12.86
CA GLN A 57 -16.92 16.30 -11.49
C GLN A 57 -16.12 17.59 -11.39
N THR A 58 -16.57 18.49 -10.53
CA THR A 58 -15.85 19.67 -10.09
C THR A 58 -14.97 19.32 -8.88
N PRO A 59 -13.93 20.12 -8.57
CA PRO A 59 -13.13 19.92 -7.36
C PRO A 59 -13.96 19.91 -6.06
N SER A 60 -15.05 20.68 -6.00
CA SER A 60 -15.97 20.67 -4.84
C SER A 60 -16.75 19.37 -4.71
N GLU A 61 -17.16 18.77 -5.82
CA GLU A 61 -17.84 17.46 -5.81
C GLU A 61 -16.87 16.34 -5.44
N LEU A 62 -15.60 16.46 -5.84
CA LEU A 62 -14.54 15.54 -5.44
C LEU A 62 -14.39 15.48 -3.92
N GLY A 63 -14.43 16.60 -3.19
CA GLY A 63 -14.34 16.56 -1.72
C GLY A 63 -15.41 15.68 -1.05
N ALA A 64 -16.67 15.83 -1.47
CA ALA A 64 -17.78 15.02 -0.97
C ALA A 64 -17.68 13.54 -1.39
N VAL A 65 -17.05 13.29 -2.55
CA VAL A 65 -16.76 11.94 -3.03
C VAL A 65 -15.76 11.27 -2.09
N LEU A 66 -14.64 11.94 -1.84
CA LEU A 66 -13.57 11.44 -0.99
C LEU A 66 -14.07 11.15 0.43
N ASP A 67 -14.89 12.02 1.02
CA ASP A 67 -15.45 11.80 2.35
C ASP A 67 -16.26 10.51 2.46
N ARG A 68 -17.04 10.18 1.41
CA ARG A 68 -17.82 8.95 1.35
C ARG A 68 -16.91 7.73 1.26
N GLU A 69 -15.89 7.78 0.42
CA GLU A 69 -14.95 6.66 0.29
C GLU A 69 -14.12 6.47 1.54
N PHE A 70 -13.74 7.55 2.23
CA PHE A 70 -13.13 7.47 3.55
C PHE A 70 -14.03 6.73 4.53
N ALA A 71 -15.31 7.05 4.57
CA ALA A 71 -16.26 6.38 5.46
C ALA A 71 -16.47 4.90 5.09
N ARG A 72 -16.33 4.56 3.81
CA ARG A 72 -16.45 3.18 3.31
C ARG A 72 -15.19 2.35 3.57
N ALA A 73 -14.02 2.92 3.31
CA ALA A 73 -12.71 2.31 3.52
C ALA A 73 -12.36 2.19 4.99
N TYR A 74 -12.79 3.16 5.78
CA TYR A 74 -12.55 3.14 7.22
C TYR A 74 -13.87 3.31 7.97
N PRO A 75 -14.70 2.26 8.04
CA PRO A 75 -15.95 2.32 8.79
C PRO A 75 -15.69 2.45 10.29
N GLY A 76 -16.51 3.25 10.96
CA GLY A 76 -16.43 3.44 12.41
C GLY A 76 -15.09 4.03 12.86
N GLU A 77 -14.42 3.36 13.78
CA GLU A 77 -13.16 3.82 14.37
C GLU A 77 -11.91 3.24 13.67
N THR A 78 -12.06 2.50 12.58
CA THR A 78 -10.92 1.81 11.92
C THR A 78 -9.81 2.76 11.44
N LEU A 79 -10.14 3.98 11.01
CA LEU A 79 -9.12 4.99 10.67
C LEU A 79 -8.32 5.41 11.90
N HIS A 80 -9.00 5.56 13.04
CA HIS A 80 -8.36 5.89 14.30
C HIS A 80 -7.49 4.72 14.79
N TYR A 81 -7.95 3.48 14.63
CA TYR A 81 -7.16 2.30 14.98
C TYR A 81 -5.89 2.21 14.12
N LEU A 82 -5.98 2.53 12.83
CA LEU A 82 -4.81 2.68 11.96
C LEU A 82 -3.84 3.76 12.49
N GLU A 83 -4.30 4.93 12.87
CA GLU A 83 -3.46 5.98 13.47
C GLU A 83 -2.75 5.48 14.75
N GLN A 84 -3.49 4.81 15.63
CA GLN A 84 -2.94 4.21 16.86
C GLN A 84 -1.91 3.12 16.55
N ARG A 85 -2.17 2.29 15.54
CA ARG A 85 -1.25 1.26 15.06
C ARG A 85 0.05 1.86 14.54
N LEU A 86 -0.04 2.86 13.66
CA LEU A 86 1.15 3.50 13.09
C LEU A 86 2.04 4.11 14.19
N LEU A 87 1.42 4.73 15.19
CA LEU A 87 2.14 5.24 16.35
C LEU A 87 2.72 4.11 17.21
N LYS A 88 1.95 3.05 17.49
CA LYS A 88 2.34 1.93 18.37
C LYS A 88 3.42 1.04 17.76
N PHE A 89 3.47 0.86 16.45
CA PHE A 89 4.59 0.19 15.77
C PHE A 89 5.81 1.09 15.63
N GLY A 90 5.62 2.41 15.53
CA GLY A 90 6.71 3.38 15.31
C GLY A 90 6.87 3.83 13.86
N PHE A 91 5.87 3.59 13.01
CA PHE A 91 5.84 4.17 11.66
C PHE A 91 5.74 5.70 11.69
N VAL A 92 5.17 6.25 12.78
CA VAL A 92 5.18 7.68 13.08
C VAL A 92 5.63 7.92 14.52
N VAL A 93 6.26 9.06 14.77
CA VAL A 93 6.81 9.45 16.08
C VAL A 93 5.86 10.29 16.92
N SER A 94 4.78 10.78 16.33
CA SER A 94 3.75 11.57 16.99
C SER A 94 2.37 11.22 16.41
N PRO A 95 1.27 11.47 17.13
CA PRO A 95 -0.07 11.35 16.58
C PRO A 95 -0.22 12.11 15.26
N ILE A 96 -0.99 11.55 14.33
CA ILE A 96 -1.28 12.10 13.01
C ILE A 96 -2.81 12.14 12.79
N ASP A 97 -3.25 12.93 11.82
CA ASP A 97 -4.65 13.00 11.36
C ASP A 97 -4.69 12.51 9.92
N LEU A 98 -4.96 11.20 9.74
CA LEU A 98 -4.93 10.58 8.43
C LEU A 98 -6.03 11.13 7.52
N ARG A 99 -7.20 11.48 8.06
CA ARG A 99 -8.30 12.06 7.28
C ARG A 99 -7.85 13.35 6.61
N LYS A 100 -7.25 14.26 7.39
CA LYS A 100 -6.75 15.52 6.87
C LYS A 100 -5.63 15.31 5.84
N MET A 101 -4.70 14.39 6.12
CA MET A 101 -3.58 14.13 5.22
C MET A 101 -4.04 13.57 3.88
N TYR A 102 -4.97 12.62 3.88
CA TYR A 102 -5.49 12.08 2.64
C TYR A 102 -6.40 13.05 1.89
N ALA A 103 -7.21 13.85 2.58
CA ALA A 103 -7.99 14.90 1.93
C ALA A 103 -7.08 15.89 1.17
N GLN A 104 -5.91 16.22 1.75
CA GLN A 104 -4.90 17.05 1.09
C GLN A 104 -4.29 16.38 -0.15
N LEU A 105 -4.06 15.06 -0.10
CA LEU A 105 -3.52 14.29 -1.23
C LEU A 105 -4.53 14.22 -2.39
N LEU A 106 -5.76 13.82 -2.10
CA LEU A 106 -6.76 13.44 -3.10
C LEU A 106 -7.39 14.65 -3.79
N THR A 107 -7.43 15.80 -3.13
CA THR A 107 -7.88 17.06 -3.77
C THR A 107 -6.90 17.54 -4.86
N GLN A 108 -5.70 16.95 -4.95
CA GLN A 108 -4.70 17.27 -5.97
C GLN A 108 -4.79 16.38 -7.22
N GLN A 109 -5.78 15.49 -7.35
CA GLN A 109 -5.96 14.67 -8.55
C GLN A 109 -6.39 15.55 -9.74
N ILE A 110 -5.61 15.51 -10.83
CA ILE A 110 -5.60 16.54 -11.88
C ILE A 110 -6.50 16.16 -13.07
N ALA A 111 -6.60 14.87 -13.42
CA ALA A 111 -7.21 14.41 -14.67
C ALA A 111 -8.54 13.65 -14.48
N GLY A 112 -8.57 12.67 -13.58
CA GLY A 112 -9.73 11.78 -13.39
C GLY A 112 -9.37 10.51 -12.62
N TYR A 113 -10.36 9.65 -12.39
CA TYR A 113 -10.19 8.33 -11.77
C TYR A 113 -11.24 7.34 -12.30
N TYR A 114 -10.92 6.04 -12.36
CA TYR A 114 -11.89 4.99 -12.63
C TYR A 114 -12.42 4.34 -11.36
N ASP A 115 -13.75 4.24 -11.27
CA ASP A 115 -14.45 3.63 -10.16
C ASP A 115 -14.93 2.20 -10.52
N PRO A 116 -14.31 1.12 -10.00
CA PRO A 116 -14.76 -0.27 -10.21
C PRO A 116 -16.09 -0.66 -9.54
N ILE A 117 -16.68 0.19 -8.68
CA ILE A 117 -17.99 -0.03 -8.06
C ILE A 117 -19.12 0.57 -8.90
N THR A 118 -19.00 1.82 -9.34
CA THR A 118 -19.97 2.39 -10.29
C THR A 118 -19.72 1.99 -11.73
N LYS A 119 -18.52 1.48 -12.04
CA LYS A 119 -18.05 1.19 -13.40
C LYS A 119 -17.93 2.45 -14.25
N LYS A 120 -17.59 3.59 -13.64
CA LYS A 120 -17.54 4.92 -14.30
C LYS A 120 -16.15 5.53 -14.24
N LEU A 121 -15.79 6.24 -15.29
CA LEU A 121 -14.61 7.10 -15.32
C LEU A 121 -15.03 8.53 -14.95
N ALA A 122 -14.59 8.99 -13.78
CA ALA A 122 -14.79 10.37 -13.36
C ALA A 122 -13.70 11.27 -13.94
N LEU A 123 -14.12 12.34 -14.59
CA LEU A 123 -13.27 13.33 -15.25
C LEU A 123 -13.37 14.65 -14.50
N ILE A 124 -12.24 15.16 -13.99
CA ILE A 124 -12.24 16.38 -13.18
C ILE A 124 -12.21 17.60 -14.09
N THR A 125 -13.32 18.34 -14.12
CA THR A 125 -13.48 19.58 -14.89
C THR A 125 -13.01 20.79 -14.10
N GLY A 126 -12.40 21.76 -14.79
CA GLY A 126 -11.88 22.97 -14.14
C GLY A 126 -10.48 22.82 -13.52
N GLY A 127 -9.74 21.74 -13.85
CA GLY A 127 -8.38 21.45 -13.37
C GLY A 127 -7.27 22.44 -13.75
N THR A 128 -7.60 23.60 -14.33
CA THR A 128 -6.65 24.66 -14.68
C THR A 128 -6.05 25.38 -13.46
N GLN A 129 -6.39 24.97 -12.24
CA GLN A 129 -5.84 25.45 -10.98
C GLN A 129 -4.97 24.41 -10.25
N ALA A 130 -4.33 23.49 -10.99
CA ALA A 130 -3.30 22.64 -10.41
C ALA A 130 -2.25 23.49 -9.67
N ALA A 131 -1.71 23.01 -8.55
CA ALA A 131 -0.69 23.74 -7.83
C ALA A 131 0.52 24.07 -8.73
N LEU A 132 1.20 25.20 -8.50
CA LEU A 132 2.32 25.64 -9.34
C LEU A 132 3.39 24.54 -9.60
N PRO A 133 3.81 23.73 -8.61
CA PRO A 133 4.76 22.64 -8.85
C PRO A 133 4.26 21.61 -9.88
N ILE A 134 2.95 21.30 -9.85
CA ILE A 134 2.30 20.38 -10.77
C ILE A 134 2.23 20.97 -12.19
N GLN A 135 1.96 22.27 -12.31
CA GLN A 135 1.97 22.95 -13.62
C GLN A 135 3.37 22.92 -14.26
N ILE A 136 4.42 23.14 -13.46
CA ILE A 136 5.81 23.06 -13.91
C ILE A 136 6.11 21.66 -14.44
N LEU A 137 5.71 20.63 -13.70
CA LEU A 137 5.88 19.25 -14.12
C LEU A 137 5.12 18.93 -15.41
N SER A 138 3.86 19.34 -15.52
CA SER A 138 3.04 19.15 -16.73
C SER A 138 3.72 19.76 -17.96
N ASN A 139 4.22 21.00 -17.84
CA ASN A 139 4.96 21.66 -18.91
C ASN A 139 6.27 20.94 -19.27
N MET A 140 6.97 20.39 -18.27
CA MET A 140 8.19 19.62 -18.49
C MET A 140 7.91 18.33 -19.27
N LEU A 141 6.82 17.63 -18.96
CA LEU A 141 6.42 16.41 -19.67
C LEU A 141 6.07 16.70 -21.13
N VAL A 142 5.35 17.80 -21.42
CA VAL A 142 5.08 18.22 -22.79
C VAL A 142 6.37 18.53 -23.54
N GLN A 143 7.32 19.24 -22.92
CA GLN A 143 8.58 19.61 -23.55
C GLN A 143 9.51 18.42 -23.81
N GLN A 144 9.53 17.44 -22.89
CA GLN A 144 10.46 16.31 -22.96
C GLN A 144 9.88 15.11 -23.71
N LEU A 145 8.58 14.86 -23.57
CA LEU A 145 7.91 13.66 -24.07
C LEU A 145 6.85 13.94 -25.13
N GLY A 146 6.53 15.21 -25.42
CA GLY A 146 5.44 15.55 -26.34
C GLY A 146 4.04 15.15 -25.85
N LEU A 147 3.93 14.73 -24.58
CA LEU A 147 2.70 14.23 -23.97
C LEU A 147 2.23 15.17 -22.85
N THR A 148 0.92 15.38 -22.77
CA THR A 148 0.30 16.07 -21.64
C THR A 148 0.16 15.13 -20.44
N MET A 149 0.05 15.71 -19.24
CA MET A 149 -0.23 14.94 -18.03
C MET A 149 -1.57 14.17 -18.16
N GLU A 150 -2.59 14.78 -18.77
CA GLU A 150 -3.90 14.14 -18.98
C GLU A 150 -3.79 12.92 -19.90
N GLN A 151 -2.96 12.97 -20.95
CA GLN A 151 -2.72 11.82 -21.81
C GLN A 151 -2.13 10.64 -21.02
N ILE A 152 -1.14 10.93 -20.18
CA ILE A 152 -0.46 9.92 -19.36
C ILE A 152 -1.43 9.35 -18.32
N LEU A 153 -2.08 10.20 -17.52
CA LEU A 153 -2.99 9.75 -16.45
C LEU A 153 -4.23 9.04 -17.00
N LEU A 154 -4.84 9.52 -18.09
CA LEU A 154 -5.99 8.81 -18.67
C LEU A 154 -5.63 7.45 -19.26
N SER A 155 -4.39 7.25 -19.74
CA SER A 155 -3.96 5.92 -20.18
C SER A 155 -3.93 4.91 -19.01
N HIS A 156 -3.56 5.37 -17.81
CA HIS A 156 -3.63 4.60 -16.57
C HIS A 156 -5.08 4.29 -16.18
N GLU A 157 -5.94 5.31 -16.09
CA GLU A 157 -7.33 5.15 -15.67
C GLU A 157 -8.19 4.32 -16.64
N LEU A 158 -7.97 4.47 -17.94
CA LEU A 158 -8.61 3.61 -18.94
C LEU A 158 -8.17 2.16 -18.82
N THR A 159 -6.93 1.91 -18.37
CA THR A 159 -6.47 0.55 -18.10
C THR A 159 -7.22 -0.06 -16.93
N HIS A 160 -7.52 0.69 -15.85
CA HIS A 160 -8.38 0.19 -14.78
C HIS A 160 -9.79 -0.19 -15.28
N ALA A 161 -10.37 0.62 -16.16
CA ALA A 161 -11.65 0.29 -16.78
C ALA A 161 -11.57 -1.02 -17.59
N LEU A 162 -10.48 -1.24 -18.32
CA LEU A 162 -10.23 -2.45 -19.09
C LEU A 162 -10.02 -3.66 -18.17
N GLN A 163 -9.19 -3.53 -17.14
CA GLN A 163 -8.97 -4.58 -16.14
C GLN A 163 -10.27 -5.02 -15.49
N ASP A 164 -11.10 -4.07 -15.06
CA ASP A 164 -12.34 -4.37 -14.37
C ASP A 164 -13.39 -5.05 -15.26
N GLN A 165 -13.47 -4.67 -16.54
CA GLN A 165 -14.33 -5.36 -17.51
C GLN A 165 -13.93 -6.82 -17.74
N HIS A 166 -12.63 -7.16 -17.65
CA HIS A 166 -12.15 -8.51 -17.91
C HIS A 166 -12.00 -9.38 -16.65
N PHE A 167 -11.73 -8.77 -15.49
CA PHE A 167 -11.29 -9.49 -14.30
C PHE A 167 -12.14 -9.25 -13.05
N ASP A 168 -13.13 -8.35 -13.10
CA ASP A 168 -13.93 -7.92 -11.94
C ASP A 168 -13.04 -7.59 -10.73
N LEU A 169 -12.49 -6.36 -10.69
CA LEU A 169 -11.49 -5.99 -9.67
C LEU A 169 -12.04 -6.14 -8.24
N MET A 170 -13.36 -6.02 -8.07
CA MET A 170 -14.06 -6.19 -6.80
C MET A 170 -14.18 -7.65 -6.32
N SER A 171 -13.69 -8.61 -7.10
CA SER A 171 -13.56 -10.02 -6.73
C SER A 171 -12.24 -10.34 -6.04
N LEU A 172 -11.23 -9.48 -6.20
CA LEU A 172 -9.88 -9.66 -5.65
C LEU A 172 -9.85 -9.42 -4.13
N PRO A 173 -8.84 -9.97 -3.41
CA PRO A 173 -8.76 -9.89 -1.94
C PRO A 173 -8.27 -8.51 -1.44
N LEU A 174 -8.86 -7.41 -1.91
CA LEU A 174 -8.47 -6.03 -1.60
C LEU A 174 -9.01 -5.53 -0.25
N GLU A 175 -9.95 -6.27 0.33
CA GLU A 175 -10.88 -5.78 1.36
C GLU A 175 -10.83 -6.56 2.69
N ASP A 176 -9.94 -7.55 2.78
CA ASP A 176 -9.82 -8.32 4.02
C ASP A 176 -9.08 -7.47 5.06
N LEU A 177 -9.86 -6.86 5.97
CA LEU A 177 -9.37 -6.06 7.09
C LEU A 177 -8.46 -6.82 8.06
N ARG A 178 -8.30 -8.13 7.88
CA ARG A 178 -7.37 -8.96 8.64
C ARG A 178 -6.18 -9.44 7.80
N GLN A 179 -6.11 -9.12 6.51
CA GLN A 179 -5.04 -9.59 5.61
C GLN A 179 -4.50 -8.43 4.74
N GLU A 180 -4.06 -7.34 5.38
CA GLU A 180 -3.56 -6.14 4.70
C GLU A 180 -2.36 -6.41 3.79
N ASP A 181 -1.49 -7.36 4.14
CA ASP A 181 -0.37 -7.78 3.28
C ASP A 181 -0.86 -8.35 1.94
N ALA A 182 -1.80 -9.30 1.99
CA ALA A 182 -2.39 -9.90 0.80
C ALA A 182 -3.18 -8.86 -0.03
N GLY A 183 -3.88 -7.94 0.65
CA GLY A 183 -4.58 -6.83 0.00
C GLY A 183 -3.62 -5.88 -0.72
N SER A 184 -2.49 -5.55 -0.08
CA SER A 184 -1.42 -4.72 -0.67
C SER A 184 -0.79 -5.41 -1.88
N ALA A 185 -0.58 -6.72 -1.81
CA ALA A 185 -0.05 -7.51 -2.93
C ALA A 185 -1.02 -7.55 -4.12
N ALA A 186 -2.30 -7.83 -3.87
CA ALA A 186 -3.32 -7.81 -4.92
C ALA A 186 -3.46 -6.42 -5.55
N LYS A 187 -3.36 -5.36 -4.75
CA LYS A 187 -3.35 -3.99 -5.27
C LYS A 187 -2.14 -3.70 -6.16
N ALA A 188 -0.95 -4.17 -5.77
CA ALA A 188 0.27 -4.00 -6.57
C ALA A 188 0.17 -4.68 -7.95
N LEU A 189 -0.55 -5.81 -8.08
CA LEU A 189 -0.85 -6.38 -9.39
C LEU A 189 -1.71 -5.43 -10.26
N ILE A 190 -2.78 -4.86 -9.69
CA ILE A 190 -3.70 -3.96 -10.40
C ILE A 190 -2.99 -2.70 -10.88
N GLU A 191 -2.31 -2.03 -9.95
CA GLU A 191 -1.61 -0.77 -10.20
C GLU A 191 -0.38 -0.99 -11.08
N GLY A 192 0.34 -2.09 -10.90
CA GLY A 192 1.48 -2.47 -11.73
C GLY A 192 1.11 -2.71 -13.20
N ASP A 193 -0.04 -3.35 -13.45
CA ASP A 193 -0.56 -3.59 -14.80
C ASP A 193 -0.94 -2.25 -15.48
N ALA A 194 -1.63 -1.36 -14.76
CA ALA A 194 -1.97 -0.03 -15.26
C ALA A 194 -0.73 0.85 -15.51
N MET A 195 0.26 0.81 -14.60
CA MET A 195 1.55 1.46 -14.77
C MET A 195 2.30 0.93 -15.98
N LEU A 196 2.28 -0.38 -16.21
CA LEU A 196 2.96 -0.99 -17.34
C LEU A 196 2.37 -0.51 -18.68
N VAL A 197 1.03 -0.44 -18.79
CA VAL A 197 0.38 0.11 -19.99
C VAL A 197 0.66 1.60 -20.16
N MET A 198 0.63 2.38 -19.07
CA MET A 198 0.96 3.81 -19.11
C MET A 198 2.39 4.06 -19.60
N ILE A 199 3.36 3.26 -19.11
CA ILE A 199 4.76 3.34 -19.55
C ILE A 199 4.91 2.87 -21.00
N ASP A 200 4.27 1.75 -21.39
CA ASP A 200 4.25 1.28 -22.77
C ASP A 200 3.67 2.36 -23.71
N TYR A 201 2.62 3.09 -23.29
CA TYR A 201 2.06 4.22 -24.06
C TYR A 201 3.07 5.36 -24.23
N MET A 202 3.79 5.73 -23.17
CA MET A 202 4.82 6.76 -23.25
C MET A 202 5.97 6.36 -24.18
N LEU A 203 6.40 5.08 -24.13
CA LEU A 203 7.47 4.54 -24.96
C LEU A 203 7.06 4.44 -26.43
N ASP A 204 5.88 3.90 -26.71
CA ASP A 204 5.32 3.76 -28.06
C ASP A 204 5.13 5.14 -28.73
N HIS A 205 4.73 6.15 -27.95
CA HIS A 205 4.63 7.53 -28.43
C HIS A 205 5.98 8.11 -28.87
N GLN A 206 7.06 7.80 -28.14
CA GLN A 206 8.41 8.25 -28.47
C GLN A 206 9.01 7.46 -29.64
N GLN A 207 8.76 6.16 -29.67
CA GLN A 207 9.22 5.25 -30.71
C GLN A 207 8.15 4.16 -30.94
N PRO A 208 7.43 4.19 -32.07
CA PRO A 208 6.39 3.20 -32.36
C PRO A 208 6.90 1.76 -32.27
N GLY A 209 6.17 0.93 -31.53
CA GLY A 209 6.48 -0.47 -31.25
C GLY A 209 7.48 -0.69 -30.11
N LEU A 210 7.91 0.36 -29.40
CA LEU A 210 8.75 0.22 -28.20
C LEU A 210 7.89 -0.01 -26.96
N ASP A 211 8.23 -1.04 -26.18
CA ASP A 211 7.59 -1.33 -24.89
C ASP A 211 8.62 -1.52 -23.75
N ALA A 212 8.13 -1.56 -22.51
CA ALA A 212 8.96 -1.65 -21.33
C ALA A 212 9.80 -2.93 -21.25
N THR A 213 9.40 -4.01 -21.94
CA THR A 213 10.18 -5.26 -21.97
C THR A 213 11.47 -5.13 -22.77
N GLN A 214 11.54 -4.12 -23.65
CA GLN A 214 12.68 -3.85 -24.52
C GLN A 214 13.66 -2.81 -23.92
N VAL A 215 13.29 -2.15 -22.82
CA VAL A 215 14.09 -1.09 -22.19
C VAL A 215 14.81 -1.64 -20.95
N SER A 216 16.11 -1.91 -21.10
CA SER A 216 16.94 -2.35 -19.97
C SER A 216 17.04 -1.29 -18.88
N GLY A 217 16.87 -1.69 -17.62
CA GLY A 217 16.98 -0.80 -16.46
C GLY A 217 15.83 0.20 -16.31
N ILE A 218 14.69 -0.01 -16.99
CA ILE A 218 13.54 0.89 -16.89
C ILE A 218 13.03 1.03 -15.45
N SER A 219 12.97 -0.07 -14.71
CA SER A 219 12.62 -0.13 -13.29
C SER A 219 13.54 0.75 -12.43
N ASP A 220 14.86 0.58 -12.58
CA ASP A 220 15.85 1.36 -11.83
C ASP A 220 15.77 2.84 -12.16
N ASN A 221 15.57 3.18 -13.44
CA ASN A 221 15.39 4.57 -13.88
C ASN A 221 14.13 5.19 -13.30
N MET A 222 13.01 4.46 -13.28
CA MET A 222 11.75 4.91 -12.67
C MET A 222 11.91 5.15 -11.16
N ARG A 223 12.55 4.23 -10.46
CA ARG A 223 12.84 4.37 -9.02
C ARG A 223 13.77 5.56 -8.75
N ALA A 224 14.82 5.73 -9.55
CA ALA A 224 15.74 6.87 -9.42
C ALA A 224 15.03 8.21 -9.67
N TRP A 225 14.16 8.27 -10.69
CA TRP A 225 13.37 9.46 -11.00
C TRP A 225 12.36 9.78 -9.90
N SER A 226 11.60 8.77 -9.44
CA SER A 226 10.61 8.91 -8.36
C SER A 226 11.25 9.34 -7.03
N ASN A 227 12.41 8.78 -6.70
CA ASN A 227 13.13 9.11 -5.47
C ASN A 227 13.97 10.39 -5.56
N HIS A 228 14.08 11.00 -6.74
CA HIS A 228 14.81 12.26 -6.88
C HIS A 228 14.18 13.35 -6.00
N PRO A 229 14.96 14.09 -5.17
CA PRO A 229 14.40 15.04 -4.20
C PRO A 229 13.48 16.10 -4.81
N LEU A 230 13.81 16.59 -6.01
CA LEU A 230 12.98 17.54 -6.74
C LEU A 230 11.62 16.92 -7.12
N MET A 231 11.61 15.66 -7.56
CA MET A 231 10.39 14.99 -7.98
C MET A 231 9.47 14.72 -6.79
N ARG A 232 10.03 14.24 -5.68
CA ARG A 232 9.29 14.08 -4.42
C ARG A 232 8.69 15.41 -3.93
N ALA A 233 9.38 16.53 -4.15
CA ALA A 233 8.86 17.86 -3.80
C ALA A 233 7.73 18.31 -4.76
N MET A 234 7.91 18.14 -6.07
CA MET A 234 6.91 18.50 -7.08
C MET A 234 5.60 17.73 -6.89
N MET A 235 5.69 16.45 -6.52
CA MET A 235 4.55 15.58 -6.21
C MET A 235 4.04 15.73 -4.77
N MET A 236 4.55 16.68 -4.00
CA MET A 236 4.18 16.93 -2.59
C MET A 236 4.36 15.73 -1.65
N MET A 237 5.15 14.72 -2.05
CA MET A 237 5.39 13.50 -1.29
C MET A 237 6.16 13.76 0.02
N GLN A 238 6.93 14.86 0.09
CA GLN A 238 7.68 15.25 1.30
C GLN A 238 6.78 15.69 2.46
N ALA A 239 5.54 16.08 2.18
CA ALA A 239 4.59 16.49 3.22
C ALA A 239 3.85 15.31 3.86
N MET A 240 3.99 14.10 3.29
CA MET A 240 3.32 12.89 3.76
C MET A 240 4.21 12.07 4.69
N PRO A 241 3.64 11.34 5.67
CA PRO A 241 4.39 10.35 6.42
C PRO A 241 4.94 9.30 5.45
N ARG A 242 6.16 8.84 5.70
CA ARG A 242 6.80 7.81 4.86
C ARG A 242 5.91 6.57 4.72
N TYR A 243 5.20 6.16 5.78
CA TYR A 243 4.26 5.05 5.71
C TYR A 243 3.25 5.17 4.55
N LEU A 244 2.60 6.33 4.40
CA LEU A 244 1.59 6.53 3.36
C LEU A 244 2.23 6.66 1.98
N SER A 245 3.27 7.49 1.88
CA SER A 245 3.94 7.76 0.60
C SER A 245 4.62 6.53 0.02
N ASP A 246 5.31 5.74 0.85
CA ASP A 246 6.04 4.57 0.39
C ASP A 246 5.08 3.39 0.14
N ASN A 247 3.97 3.22 0.88
CA ASN A 247 2.92 2.24 0.52
C ASN A 247 2.21 2.60 -0.79
N LEU A 248 1.98 3.89 -1.05
CA LEU A 248 1.44 4.35 -2.34
C LEU A 248 2.42 3.98 -3.47
N MET A 249 3.70 4.33 -3.30
CA MET A 249 4.70 4.04 -4.32
C MET A 249 4.99 2.56 -4.51
N PHE A 250 4.86 1.73 -3.46
CA PHE A 250 4.99 0.28 -3.56
C PHE A 250 4.01 -0.30 -4.56
N SER A 251 2.72 0.07 -4.45
CA SER A 251 1.73 -0.44 -5.40
C SER A 251 2.02 -0.05 -6.86
N TYR A 252 2.65 1.10 -7.11
CA TYR A 252 3.00 1.55 -8.45
C TYR A 252 4.32 0.99 -8.97
N LEU A 253 5.41 1.15 -8.22
CA LEU A 253 6.78 0.82 -8.68
C LEU A 253 7.11 -0.65 -8.52
N ASP A 254 6.88 -1.21 -7.33
CA ASP A 254 7.11 -2.64 -7.09
C ASP A 254 6.03 -3.47 -7.79
N GLY A 255 4.80 -2.95 -7.88
CA GLY A 255 3.76 -3.49 -8.76
C GLY A 255 4.17 -3.53 -10.23
N PHE A 256 4.71 -2.42 -10.76
CA PHE A 256 5.21 -2.37 -12.14
C PHE A 256 6.31 -3.42 -12.38
N ASP A 257 7.29 -3.53 -11.48
CA ASP A 257 8.37 -4.52 -11.59
C ASP A 257 7.82 -5.96 -11.58
N PHE A 258 6.87 -6.23 -10.70
CA PHE A 258 6.20 -7.52 -10.63
C PHE A 258 5.47 -7.88 -11.94
N VAL A 259 4.66 -6.96 -12.47
CA VAL A 259 3.90 -7.22 -13.71
C VAL A 259 4.81 -7.27 -14.93
N LEU A 260 5.86 -6.44 -14.98
CA LEU A 260 6.89 -6.48 -16.01
C LEU A 260 7.58 -7.84 -16.02
N ALA A 261 7.96 -8.40 -14.87
CA ALA A 261 8.56 -9.73 -14.77
C ALA A 261 7.61 -10.83 -15.28
N ILE A 262 6.30 -10.74 -14.99
CA ILE A 262 5.29 -11.67 -15.52
C ILE A 262 5.17 -11.53 -17.05
N LYS A 263 5.07 -10.30 -17.57
CA LYS A 263 4.99 -10.02 -19.02
C LYS A 263 6.24 -10.51 -19.76
N GLN A 264 7.43 -10.31 -19.20
CA GLN A 264 8.68 -10.82 -19.79
C GLN A 264 8.71 -12.35 -19.90
N ARG A 265 8.06 -13.06 -18.96
CA ARG A 265 8.06 -14.53 -18.96
C ARG A 265 7.00 -15.16 -19.87
N GLY A 266 5.84 -14.52 -20.04
CA GLY A 266 4.72 -15.14 -20.77
C GLY A 266 3.75 -14.16 -21.44
N GLY A 267 4.17 -12.92 -21.66
CA GLY A 267 3.37 -11.87 -22.27
C GLY A 267 2.13 -11.50 -21.46
N TRP A 268 1.19 -10.81 -22.11
CA TRP A 268 -0.08 -10.41 -21.49
C TRP A 268 -0.96 -11.59 -21.06
N GLU A 269 -0.83 -12.76 -21.69
CA GLU A 269 -1.57 -13.96 -21.26
C GLU A 269 -1.17 -14.40 -19.84
N ALA A 270 0.13 -14.31 -19.50
CA ALA A 270 0.60 -14.61 -18.15
C ALA A 270 0.09 -13.57 -17.14
N VAL A 271 0.04 -12.29 -17.51
CA VAL A 271 -0.54 -11.23 -16.67
C VAL A 271 -2.03 -11.48 -16.44
N ASN A 272 -2.79 -11.83 -17.49
CA ASN A 272 -4.22 -12.16 -17.36
C ASN A 272 -4.46 -13.34 -16.41
N LYS A 273 -3.59 -14.37 -16.46
CA LYS A 273 -3.66 -15.51 -15.52
C LYS A 273 -3.41 -15.08 -14.08
N ALA A 274 -2.60 -14.05 -13.85
CA ALA A 274 -2.34 -13.55 -12.50
C ALA A 274 -3.59 -12.94 -11.84
N TYR A 275 -4.56 -12.42 -12.60
CA TYR A 275 -5.84 -11.98 -12.02
C TYR A 275 -6.72 -13.12 -11.52
N ALA A 276 -6.64 -14.31 -12.15
CA ALA A 276 -7.33 -15.51 -11.66
C ALA A 276 -6.64 -16.11 -10.43
N ASP A 277 -5.36 -15.81 -10.24
CA ASP A 277 -4.55 -16.31 -9.13
C ASP A 277 -3.58 -15.25 -8.60
N PRO A 278 -4.11 -14.22 -7.90
CA PRO A 278 -3.34 -13.03 -7.53
C PRO A 278 -2.22 -13.33 -6.53
N PRO A 279 -1.18 -12.48 -6.46
CA PRO A 279 -0.18 -12.58 -5.41
C PRO A 279 -0.84 -12.53 -4.02
N ARG A 280 -0.28 -13.28 -3.06
CA ARG A 280 -0.82 -13.50 -1.71
C ARG A 280 -0.02 -12.79 -0.62
N SER A 281 1.12 -12.19 -0.95
CA SER A 281 1.97 -11.45 -0.03
C SER A 281 2.77 -10.36 -0.73
N THR A 282 3.17 -9.32 -0.01
CA THR A 282 4.09 -8.29 -0.53
C THR A 282 5.47 -8.86 -0.85
N GLU A 283 5.88 -9.97 -0.21
CA GLU A 283 7.09 -10.72 -0.57
C GLU A 283 7.06 -11.20 -2.03
N GLN A 284 5.93 -11.72 -2.52
CA GLN A 284 5.79 -12.13 -3.92
C GLN A 284 5.91 -10.96 -4.91
N ILE A 285 5.58 -9.74 -4.48
CA ILE A 285 5.76 -8.52 -5.28
C ILE A 285 7.23 -8.10 -5.29
N LEU A 286 7.88 -8.11 -4.13
CA LEU A 286 9.29 -7.75 -3.97
C LEU A 286 10.24 -8.75 -4.65
N HIS A 287 9.85 -10.02 -4.70
CA HIS A 287 10.61 -11.14 -5.25
C HIS A 287 9.74 -11.91 -6.26
N PRO A 288 9.56 -11.42 -7.50
CA PRO A 288 8.66 -12.03 -8.49
C PRO A 288 8.95 -13.51 -8.78
N GLU A 289 10.18 -13.98 -8.56
CA GLU A 289 10.55 -15.39 -8.65
C GLU A 289 9.82 -16.28 -7.63
N LYS A 290 9.44 -15.75 -6.46
CA LYS A 290 8.62 -16.45 -5.46
C LYS A 290 7.15 -16.58 -5.87
N TYR A 291 6.71 -15.85 -6.91
CA TYR A 291 5.40 -16.02 -7.53
C TYR A 291 5.46 -16.89 -8.79
N LEU A 292 6.46 -16.63 -9.65
CA LEU A 292 6.62 -17.25 -10.96
C LEU A 292 7.29 -18.65 -10.91
N GLY A 293 8.06 -18.94 -9.86
CA GLY A 293 8.80 -20.19 -9.66
C GLY A 293 8.02 -21.22 -8.86
N GLU A 294 8.68 -21.84 -7.88
CA GLU A 294 7.98 -22.54 -6.81
C GLU A 294 7.30 -21.48 -5.93
N ARG A 295 5.97 -21.52 -5.89
CA ARG A 295 5.22 -20.43 -5.29
C ARG A 295 5.35 -20.45 -3.77
N ASP A 296 5.85 -19.35 -3.22
CA ASP A 296 5.97 -19.16 -1.79
C ASP A 296 4.65 -18.61 -1.22
N LEU A 297 3.96 -19.39 -0.38
CA LEU A 297 2.69 -18.97 0.20
C LEU A 297 2.89 -18.60 1.67
N PRO A 298 2.36 -17.45 2.13
CA PRO A 298 2.51 -17.05 3.52
C PRO A 298 1.86 -18.09 4.44
N VAL A 299 2.59 -18.47 5.48
CA VAL A 299 2.12 -19.34 6.56
C VAL A 299 1.00 -18.63 7.30
N ASN A 300 -0.10 -19.35 7.55
CA ASN A 300 -1.18 -18.83 8.38
C ASN A 300 -0.73 -18.72 9.85
N VAL A 301 -0.41 -17.50 10.29
CA VAL A 301 -0.04 -17.22 11.68
C VAL A 301 -1.29 -16.87 12.48
N GLU A 302 -1.54 -17.66 13.54
CA GLU A 302 -2.57 -17.38 14.53
C GLU A 302 -1.94 -16.96 15.87
N LEU A 303 -2.64 -16.07 16.58
CA LEU A 303 -2.36 -15.75 17.97
C LEU A 303 -3.28 -16.58 18.87
N PRO A 304 -2.76 -17.32 19.87
CA PRO A 304 -3.58 -18.03 20.84
C PRO A 304 -4.58 -17.10 21.55
N ASP A 305 -5.74 -17.64 21.90
CA ASP A 305 -6.75 -16.91 22.66
C ASP A 305 -6.30 -16.71 24.11
N CYS A 306 -5.93 -15.48 24.43
CA CYS A 306 -5.53 -15.05 25.77
C CYS A 306 -6.59 -14.18 26.46
N ALA A 307 -7.88 -14.35 26.12
CA ALA A 307 -8.99 -13.51 26.60
C ALA A 307 -9.03 -13.31 28.13
N GLU A 308 -8.76 -14.36 28.92
CA GLU A 308 -8.73 -14.24 30.39
C GLU A 308 -7.64 -13.30 30.91
N ILE A 309 -6.50 -13.24 30.21
CA ILE A 309 -5.37 -12.36 30.56
C ILE A 309 -5.66 -10.93 30.10
N LEU A 310 -6.42 -10.80 29.01
CA LEU A 310 -6.74 -9.56 28.32
C LEU A 310 -8.15 -9.06 28.65
N ALA A 311 -8.77 -9.51 29.75
CA ALA A 311 -10.16 -9.20 30.08
C ALA A 311 -10.45 -7.69 30.22
N ASP A 312 -9.48 -6.90 30.68
CA ASP A 312 -9.56 -5.43 30.79
C ASP A 312 -9.15 -4.69 29.52
N TRP A 313 -8.83 -5.43 28.46
CA TRP A 313 -8.41 -4.92 27.17
C TRP A 313 -9.48 -5.22 26.12
N GLN A 314 -9.54 -4.36 25.11
CA GLN A 314 -10.35 -4.55 23.91
C GLN A 314 -9.39 -4.77 22.74
N ASN A 315 -9.55 -5.88 22.01
CA ASN A 315 -8.90 -6.03 20.70
C ASN A 315 -9.56 -5.03 19.75
N ILE A 316 -8.79 -4.05 19.27
CA ILE A 316 -9.26 -3.01 18.34
C ILE A 316 -8.86 -3.32 16.90
N GLU A 317 -7.81 -4.12 16.69
CA GLU A 317 -7.35 -4.51 15.35
C GLU A 317 -6.56 -5.81 15.42
N GLU A 318 -6.77 -6.69 14.43
CA GLU A 318 -5.95 -7.86 14.21
C GLU A 318 -5.69 -8.03 12.71
N ASN A 319 -4.43 -8.01 12.29
CA ASN A 319 -4.06 -7.91 10.87
C ASN A 319 -2.64 -8.47 10.61
N THR A 320 -2.16 -8.37 9.38
CA THR A 320 -0.81 -8.74 8.94
C THR A 320 -0.04 -7.52 8.45
N LEU A 321 1.29 -7.52 8.55
CA LEU A 321 2.14 -6.46 8.00
C LEU A 321 2.74 -6.83 6.65
N GLY A 322 3.26 -8.05 6.51
CA GLY A 322 4.02 -8.44 5.31
C GLY A 322 5.48 -7.99 5.29
N GLU A 323 6.28 -8.57 4.40
CA GLU A 323 7.70 -8.21 4.22
C GLU A 323 7.88 -6.71 3.98
N PHE A 324 7.08 -6.11 3.10
CA PHE A 324 7.25 -4.71 2.72
C PHE A 324 7.09 -3.75 3.90
N ASN A 325 6.04 -3.91 4.72
CA ASN A 325 5.85 -3.02 5.86
C ASN A 325 6.86 -3.29 6.97
N ILE A 326 7.39 -4.52 7.10
CA ILE A 326 8.51 -4.80 8.01
C ILE A 326 9.77 -4.07 7.53
N ARG A 327 10.09 -4.14 6.23
CA ARG A 327 11.20 -3.37 5.63
C ARG A 327 11.03 -1.88 5.92
N LEU A 328 9.86 -1.32 5.66
CA LEU A 328 9.57 0.10 5.87
C LEU A 328 9.72 0.51 7.33
N LEU A 329 9.25 -0.34 8.25
CA LEU A 329 9.38 -0.12 9.68
C LEU A 329 10.85 -0.09 10.13
N LEU A 330 11.68 -0.98 9.61
CA LEU A 330 13.11 -1.05 9.93
C LEU A 330 13.89 0.11 9.32
N ASP A 331 13.61 0.46 8.05
CA ASP A 331 14.26 1.57 7.32
C ASP A 331 14.02 2.93 7.98
N GLY A 332 12.90 3.09 8.71
CA GLY A 332 12.64 4.28 9.51
C GLY A 332 13.66 4.58 10.61
N TYR A 333 14.47 3.59 11.02
CA TYR A 333 15.39 3.70 12.15
C TYR A 333 16.82 3.23 11.84
N LEU A 334 17.00 2.45 10.78
CA LEU A 334 18.22 1.74 10.44
C LEU A 334 18.57 1.96 8.96
N PRO A 335 19.83 1.76 8.55
CA PRO A 335 20.19 1.86 7.14
C PRO A 335 19.34 0.93 6.27
N GLU A 336 18.93 1.41 5.08
CA GLU A 336 18.03 0.68 4.19
C GLU A 336 18.50 -0.76 3.88
N GLN A 337 19.80 -0.96 3.67
CA GLN A 337 20.35 -2.30 3.40
C GLN A 337 20.19 -3.27 4.57
N ASP A 338 20.20 -2.78 5.81
CA ASP A 338 19.92 -3.60 6.99
C ASP A 338 18.44 -3.96 7.05
N ALA A 339 17.56 -3.02 6.71
CA ALA A 339 16.12 -3.24 6.64
C ALA A 339 15.75 -4.26 5.56
N ILE A 340 16.33 -4.15 4.35
CA ILE A 340 16.12 -5.12 3.25
C ILE A 340 16.54 -6.52 3.71
N ARG A 341 17.78 -6.68 4.19
CA ARG A 341 18.26 -8.00 4.60
C ARG A 341 17.40 -8.63 5.69
N ALA A 342 17.09 -7.85 6.73
CA ALA A 342 16.38 -8.36 7.89
C ALA A 342 14.88 -8.58 7.69
N SER A 343 14.30 -8.07 6.60
CA SER A 343 12.91 -8.33 6.21
C SER A 343 12.79 -9.49 5.21
N ALA A 344 13.85 -9.79 4.47
CA ALA A 344 13.88 -10.92 3.54
C ALA A 344 13.72 -12.27 4.25
N GLY A 345 13.07 -13.22 3.57
CA GLY A 345 12.73 -14.54 4.11
C GLY A 345 11.61 -14.51 5.14
N TRP A 346 10.78 -13.45 5.10
CA TRP A 346 9.53 -13.40 5.85
C TRP A 346 8.60 -14.50 5.34
N GLY A 347 8.02 -15.29 6.24
CA GLY A 347 7.13 -16.40 5.86
C GLY A 347 5.69 -16.22 6.32
N GLY A 348 5.33 -15.10 6.95
CA GLY A 348 3.99 -14.86 7.50
C GLY A 348 4.02 -14.12 8.84
N ASP A 349 2.99 -13.33 9.13
CA ASP A 349 2.85 -12.66 10.42
C ASP A 349 1.41 -12.43 10.84
N ARG A 350 1.21 -12.11 12.12
CA ARG A 350 -0.07 -11.74 12.71
C ARG A 350 0.17 -10.84 13.90
N PHE A 351 -0.44 -9.66 13.91
CA PHE A 351 -0.48 -8.81 15.09
C PHE A 351 -1.92 -8.62 15.60
N ALA A 352 -2.03 -8.35 16.89
CA ALA A 352 -3.24 -7.86 17.53
C ALA A 352 -2.90 -6.62 18.36
N LEU A 353 -3.66 -5.55 18.13
CA LEU A 353 -3.58 -4.30 18.85
C LEU A 353 -4.72 -4.22 19.86
N TYR A 354 -4.36 -4.02 21.11
CA TYR A 354 -5.29 -3.95 22.23
C TYR A 354 -5.29 -2.54 22.81
N GLN A 355 -6.48 -2.06 23.17
CA GLN A 355 -6.66 -0.84 23.94
C GLN A 355 -7.24 -1.18 25.32
N GLN A 356 -6.61 -0.68 26.38
CA GLN A 356 -7.10 -0.84 27.73
C GLN A 356 -8.42 -0.04 27.89
N LYS A 357 -9.46 -0.65 28.46
CA LYS A 357 -10.84 -0.11 28.48
C LYS A 357 -10.97 1.25 29.17
N THR A 358 -10.25 1.48 30.28
CA THR A 358 -10.28 2.69 31.13
C THR A 358 -9.17 3.71 30.80
N THR A 359 -7.91 3.31 30.75
CA THR A 359 -6.74 4.19 30.54
C THR A 359 -6.48 4.52 29.08
N LYS A 360 -7.09 3.78 28.15
CA LYS A 360 -6.85 3.87 26.70
C LYS A 360 -5.41 3.59 26.27
N GLN A 361 -4.60 3.02 27.17
CA GLN A 361 -3.25 2.57 26.86
C GLN A 361 -3.27 1.47 25.79
N LEU A 362 -2.25 1.47 24.93
CA LEU A 362 -2.11 0.47 23.87
C LEU A 362 -1.14 -0.65 24.25
N GLN A 363 -1.52 -1.88 23.92
CA GLN A 363 -0.67 -3.07 23.97
C GLN A 363 -0.66 -3.76 22.61
N LEU A 364 0.52 -4.16 22.16
CA LEU A 364 0.71 -4.84 20.88
C LEU A 364 1.26 -6.25 21.13
N ILE A 365 0.64 -7.24 20.51
CA ILE A 365 1.17 -8.60 20.41
C ILE A 365 1.41 -8.86 18.93
N TRP A 366 2.62 -9.27 18.55
CA TRP A 366 2.95 -9.53 17.15
C TRP A 366 3.83 -10.77 17.02
N ARG A 367 3.41 -11.69 16.15
CA ARG A 367 4.14 -12.92 15.84
C ARG A 367 4.53 -12.92 14.37
N THR A 368 5.81 -13.14 14.10
CA THR A 368 6.35 -13.34 12.74
C THR A 368 6.94 -14.75 12.61
N VAL A 369 6.84 -15.32 11.42
CA VAL A 369 7.44 -16.59 11.01
C VAL A 369 8.34 -16.30 9.81
N TRP A 370 9.44 -17.05 9.71
CA TRP A 370 10.50 -16.85 8.72
C TRP A 370 10.85 -18.17 8.03
N ASP A 371 11.41 -18.09 6.84
CA ASP A 371 11.80 -19.25 6.01
C ASP A 371 12.82 -20.14 6.73
N SER A 372 13.71 -19.53 7.52
CA SER A 372 14.71 -20.26 8.27
C SER A 372 14.96 -19.71 9.68
N LYS A 373 15.68 -20.52 10.49
CA LYS A 373 16.21 -20.09 11.79
C LYS A 373 17.25 -18.97 11.68
N ARG A 374 17.88 -18.82 10.51
CA ARG A 374 18.85 -17.76 10.24
C ARG A 374 18.11 -16.43 10.05
N ASP A 375 17.06 -16.43 9.24
CA ASP A 375 16.28 -15.23 8.93
C ASP A 375 15.60 -14.71 10.19
N SER A 376 15.00 -15.59 11.00
CA SER A 376 14.43 -15.20 12.31
C SER A 376 15.47 -14.61 13.27
N ALA A 377 16.72 -15.11 13.24
CA ALA A 377 17.82 -14.60 14.06
C ALA A 377 18.32 -13.23 13.58
N GLU A 378 18.36 -13.04 12.27
CA GLU A 378 18.69 -11.75 11.65
C GLU A 378 17.63 -10.71 11.97
N PHE A 379 16.35 -11.01 11.71
CA PHE A 379 15.24 -10.14 12.07
C PHE A 379 15.23 -9.81 13.57
N PHE A 380 15.34 -10.81 14.46
CA PHE A 380 15.37 -10.58 15.90
C PHE A 380 16.48 -9.60 16.31
N ARG A 381 17.68 -9.76 15.74
CA ARG A 381 18.83 -8.89 16.05
C ARG A 381 18.58 -7.45 15.59
N VAL A 382 18.06 -7.27 14.37
CA VAL A 382 17.86 -5.95 13.75
C VAL A 382 16.63 -5.25 14.32
N TYR A 383 15.53 -5.97 14.52
CA TYR A 383 14.32 -5.44 15.15
C TYR A 383 14.59 -5.01 16.61
N ARG A 384 15.42 -5.75 17.36
CA ARG A 384 15.90 -5.30 18.67
C ARG A 384 16.63 -3.95 18.59
N GLN A 385 17.52 -3.76 17.63
CA GLN A 385 18.24 -2.49 17.46
C GLN A 385 17.28 -1.35 17.13
N MET A 386 16.25 -1.61 16.32
CA MET A 386 15.19 -0.64 16.07
C MET A 386 14.45 -0.28 17.37
N LEU A 387 14.00 -1.28 18.15
CA LEU A 387 13.30 -1.06 19.42
C LEU A 387 14.15 -0.25 20.41
N GLU A 388 15.45 -0.53 20.49
CA GLU A 388 16.40 0.24 21.30
C GLU A 388 16.45 1.70 20.85
N LYS A 389 16.60 1.97 19.55
CA LYS A 389 16.58 3.36 19.04
C LYS A 389 15.25 4.07 19.28
N ARG A 390 14.14 3.34 19.14
CA ARG A 390 12.80 3.89 19.29
C ARG A 390 12.50 4.29 20.74
N TYR A 391 12.86 3.44 21.70
CA TYR A 391 12.50 3.64 23.09
C TYR A 391 13.60 4.28 23.96
N VAL A 392 14.87 4.19 23.57
CA VAL A 392 15.99 4.85 24.24
C VAL A 392 16.18 6.24 23.65
N SER A 393 15.40 7.21 24.17
CA SER A 393 15.61 8.64 23.93
C SER A 393 16.47 9.24 25.05
N PRO A 394 17.31 10.28 24.81
CA PRO A 394 18.14 10.92 25.83
C PRO A 394 17.39 11.42 27.08
N ALA A 395 16.07 11.56 27.01
CA ALA A 395 15.20 12.03 28.08
C ALA A 395 14.77 10.95 29.09
N ASN A 396 14.99 9.65 28.79
CA ASN A 396 14.58 8.55 29.65
C ASN A 396 15.79 7.66 29.98
N ALA A 397 16.13 7.56 31.27
CA ALA A 397 17.06 6.56 31.76
C ALA A 397 16.43 5.17 31.61
N ALA A 398 16.55 4.57 30.43
CA ALA A 398 16.14 3.19 30.21
C ALA A 398 16.93 2.27 31.16
N THR A 399 16.23 1.39 31.84
CA THR A 399 16.86 0.31 32.62
C THR A 399 17.61 -0.60 31.62
N PRO A 400 18.81 -1.13 31.97
CA PRO A 400 19.55 -2.00 31.07
C PRO A 400 18.68 -3.16 30.57
N ALA A 401 18.63 -3.37 29.26
CA ALA A 401 17.82 -4.42 28.69
C ALA A 401 18.39 -5.81 29.05
N GLU A 402 17.55 -6.70 29.57
CA GLU A 402 17.93 -8.10 29.76
C GLU A 402 17.98 -8.79 28.40
N THR A 403 19.19 -9.16 27.97
CA THR A 403 19.43 -9.66 26.62
C THR A 403 20.08 -11.03 26.64
N THR A 404 19.52 -11.96 25.86
CA THR A 404 20.09 -13.26 25.53
C THR A 404 20.12 -13.43 24.00
N SER A 405 20.65 -14.56 23.51
CA SER A 405 20.64 -14.90 22.08
C SER A 405 19.25 -15.16 21.49
N THR A 406 18.21 -15.25 22.34
CA THR A 406 16.84 -15.58 21.95
C THR A 406 15.79 -14.67 22.60
N SER A 407 16.20 -13.71 23.43
CA SER A 407 15.24 -12.85 24.08
C SER A 407 15.80 -11.49 24.49
N TRP A 408 14.96 -10.47 24.44
CA TRP A 408 15.29 -9.11 24.84
C TRP A 408 14.11 -8.48 25.57
N GLN A 409 14.34 -7.74 26.65
CA GLN A 409 13.30 -7.06 27.40
C GLN A 409 13.73 -5.65 27.80
N MET A 410 12.81 -4.69 27.75
CA MET A 410 13.04 -3.33 28.23
C MET A 410 11.79 -2.77 28.92
N GLN A 411 11.98 -2.05 30.03
CA GLN A 411 10.92 -1.30 30.69
C GLN A 411 10.75 0.06 30.02
N THR A 412 9.51 0.42 29.69
CA THR A 412 9.13 1.75 29.19
C THR A 412 8.09 2.39 30.11
N PRO A 413 7.82 3.70 29.99
CA PRO A 413 6.70 4.34 30.69
C PRO A 413 5.33 3.71 30.35
N ALA A 414 5.20 3.12 29.15
CA ALA A 414 4.00 2.47 28.68
C ALA A 414 3.95 0.95 29.00
N GLY A 415 4.87 0.45 29.82
CA GLY A 415 4.97 -0.97 30.17
C GLY A 415 6.20 -1.67 29.58
N ILE A 416 6.27 -2.97 29.76
CA ILE A 416 7.37 -3.81 29.30
C ILE A 416 7.22 -4.08 27.81
N VAL A 417 8.35 -3.98 27.10
CA VAL A 417 8.52 -4.48 25.74
C VAL A 417 9.39 -5.72 25.80
N ARG A 418 8.89 -6.83 25.28
CA ARG A 418 9.54 -8.14 25.27
C ARG A 418 9.58 -8.68 23.85
N LEU A 419 10.77 -9.03 23.40
CA LEU A 419 11.01 -9.71 22.13
C LEU A 419 11.58 -11.11 22.41
N GLU A 420 11.02 -12.15 21.80
CA GLU A 420 11.47 -13.54 21.96
C GLU A 420 11.56 -14.23 20.61
N ARG A 421 12.64 -14.98 20.38
CA ARG A 421 12.83 -15.81 19.19
C ARG A 421 12.81 -17.28 19.55
N ARG A 422 12.06 -18.08 18.79
CA ARG A 422 11.97 -19.54 18.94
C ARG A 422 11.95 -20.20 17.57
N GLY A 423 13.00 -20.96 17.26
CA GLY A 423 13.13 -21.58 15.94
C GLY A 423 13.11 -20.50 14.84
N SER A 424 12.18 -20.64 13.90
CA SER A 424 11.94 -19.67 12.82
C SER A 424 10.89 -18.61 13.16
N ALA A 425 10.43 -18.49 14.40
CA ALA A 425 9.44 -17.49 14.80
C ALA A 425 10.01 -16.42 15.74
N VAL A 426 9.48 -15.20 15.67
CA VAL A 426 9.74 -14.10 16.60
C VAL A 426 8.42 -13.57 17.15
N MET A 427 8.37 -13.32 18.45
CA MET A 427 7.22 -12.81 19.18
C MET A 427 7.57 -11.49 19.87
N LEU A 428 6.76 -10.47 19.66
CA LEU A 428 6.78 -9.19 20.36
C LEU A 428 5.55 -9.08 21.27
N ILE A 429 5.78 -8.67 22.51
CA ILE A 429 4.75 -8.17 23.43
C ILE A 429 5.20 -6.77 23.85
N ASP A 430 4.41 -5.75 23.55
CA ASP A 430 4.76 -4.34 23.81
C ASP A 430 3.66 -3.64 24.59
N GLY A 431 3.97 -3.21 25.81
CA GLY A 431 3.07 -2.50 26.70
C GLY A 431 2.38 -3.39 27.72
N ALA A 432 3.05 -4.47 28.17
CA ALA A 432 2.54 -5.34 29.22
C ALA A 432 3.03 -4.92 30.62
N SER A 433 2.20 -5.10 31.64
CA SER A 433 2.70 -5.10 33.03
C SER A 433 3.49 -6.38 33.32
N GLU A 434 4.35 -6.37 34.34
CA GLU A 434 5.13 -7.55 34.76
C GLU A 434 4.22 -8.77 35.02
N ALA A 435 3.09 -8.57 35.71
CA ALA A 435 2.12 -9.61 36.01
C ALA A 435 1.43 -10.16 34.75
N GLN A 436 1.09 -9.30 33.79
CA GLN A 436 0.50 -9.72 32.52
C GLN A 436 1.51 -10.45 31.64
N LEU A 437 2.76 -9.98 31.60
CA LEU A 437 3.80 -10.52 30.72
C LEU A 437 4.04 -12.00 30.96
N SER A 438 4.19 -12.42 32.22
CA SER A 438 4.41 -13.84 32.56
C SER A 438 3.25 -14.73 32.08
N ARG A 439 2.01 -14.29 32.26
CA ARG A 439 0.81 -15.01 31.82
C ARG A 439 0.68 -15.04 30.29
N LEU A 440 0.91 -13.90 29.62
CA LEU A 440 0.87 -13.81 28.16
C LEU A 440 1.93 -14.71 27.52
N ARG A 441 3.15 -14.74 28.07
CA ARG A 441 4.20 -15.65 27.60
C ARG A 441 3.76 -17.11 27.70
N GLY A 442 3.13 -17.53 28.82
CA GLY A 442 2.58 -18.88 28.94
C GLY A 442 1.52 -19.19 27.89
N CYS A 443 0.55 -18.29 27.69
CA CYS A 443 -0.53 -18.44 26.72
C CYS A 443 -0.02 -18.52 25.27
N LEU A 444 0.84 -17.58 24.88
CA LEU A 444 1.34 -17.46 23.50
C LEU A 444 2.32 -18.57 23.11
N GLN A 445 2.81 -19.37 24.07
CA GLN A 445 3.72 -20.48 23.87
C GLN A 445 3.03 -21.85 23.84
N ALA A 446 1.72 -21.92 24.11
CA ALA A 446 0.99 -23.19 24.25
C ALA A 446 0.68 -23.90 22.92
N ARG A 447 1.28 -23.49 21.79
CA ARG A 447 1.14 -24.13 20.47
C ARG A 447 2.45 -24.20 19.72
#